data_AF-A0A2E7K084-F1
#
_entry.id   AF-A0A2E7K084-F1
#
_cell.length_a   1.000
_cell.length_b   1.000
_cell.length_c   1.000
_cell.angle_alpha   90.00
_cell.angle_beta   90.00
_cell.angle_gamma   90.00
#
_symmetry.space_group_name_H-M   'P 1'
#
loop_
_entity.id
_entity.type
_entity.pdbx_description
1 polymer ?
#
loop_
_entity_poly.entity_id
_entity_poly.type
_entity_poly.pdbx_seq_one_letter_code
_entity_poly.pdbx_strand_id
1 'polypeptide(L)'
;MAVQITPKQSMRARSLLKWNIYDLANRTHVQPGQIDRFEKGLSRLMRPDNDTIVKAYKKEGIIFLENMEVRLVDPSDIEFAEELSSNDTASKDRAEEGADINFDAKEKTPLRDRPWVHSPEYTGPDRRDKHSQTYYSGTERRRNRKDLLERVRKKYMQQENPDNSAQIATDQAPDGSQ
;
A
#
# COMPACT_ATOMS: atom_id res chain seq x y z
N MET A 1 3.00 20.16 11.02
CA MET A 1 1.90 19.27 11.44
C MET A 1 2.19 17.85 10.96
N ALA A 2 1.90 16.81 11.75
CA ALA A 2 2.12 15.43 11.32
C ALA A 2 1.09 15.03 10.25
N VAL A 3 1.55 14.65 9.06
CA VAL A 3 0.69 14.24 7.94
C VAL A 3 0.11 12.87 8.25
N GLN A 4 -1.21 12.76 8.45
CA GLN A 4 -1.86 11.46 8.60
C GLN A 4 -2.21 10.88 7.23
N ILE A 5 -1.50 9.85 6.81
CA ILE A 5 -1.87 9.13 5.57
C ILE A 5 -3.09 8.25 5.77
N THR A 6 -3.90 8.15 4.73
CA THR A 6 -5.03 7.22 4.67
C THR A 6 -4.57 5.82 4.20
N PRO A 7 -5.32 4.75 4.50
CA PRO A 7 -5.06 3.41 3.98
C PRO A 7 -4.90 3.35 2.46
N LYS A 8 -5.77 4.06 1.73
CA LYS A 8 -5.77 4.13 0.27
C LYS A 8 -4.52 4.81 -0.27
N GLN A 9 -4.06 5.89 0.38
CA GLN A 9 -2.82 6.56 0.01
C GLN A 9 -1.60 5.66 0.22
N SER A 10 -1.49 4.95 1.34
CA SER A 10 -0.39 3.99 1.56
C SER A 10 -0.35 2.93 0.47
N MET A 11 -1.50 2.30 0.17
CA MET A 11 -1.58 1.25 -0.85
C MET A 11 -1.19 1.77 -2.24
N ARG A 12 -1.60 3.00 -2.58
CA ARG A 12 -1.24 3.65 -3.85
C ARG A 12 0.24 4.02 -3.92
N ALA A 13 0.80 4.60 -2.86
CA ALA A 13 2.23 4.89 -2.74
C ALA A 13 3.08 3.64 -2.92
N ARG A 14 2.73 2.56 -2.21
CA ARG A 14 3.38 1.26 -2.32
C ARG A 14 3.33 0.70 -3.75
N SER A 15 2.18 0.83 -4.41
CA SER A 15 2.00 0.38 -5.80
C SER A 15 2.85 1.18 -6.79
N LEU A 16 2.97 2.50 -6.61
CA LEU A 16 3.82 3.36 -7.45
C LEU A 16 5.29 2.96 -7.36
N LEU A 17 5.77 2.66 -6.15
CA LEU A 17 7.13 2.20 -5.90
C LEU A 17 7.36 0.71 -6.24
N LYS A 18 6.30 -0.02 -6.64
CA LYS A 18 6.30 -1.48 -6.86
C LYS A 18 6.80 -2.28 -5.64
N TRP A 19 6.55 -1.77 -4.44
CA TRP A 19 6.93 -2.41 -3.19
C TRP A 19 5.91 -3.48 -2.78
N ASN A 20 6.41 -4.56 -2.19
CA ASN A 20 5.58 -5.46 -1.42
C ASN A 20 5.43 -4.95 0.03
N ILE A 21 4.48 -5.50 0.78
CA ILE A 21 4.28 -5.17 2.20
C ILE A 21 5.56 -5.44 3.02
N TYR A 22 6.27 -6.52 2.69
CA TYR A 22 7.54 -6.86 3.34
C TYR A 22 8.66 -5.85 3.05
N ASP A 23 8.70 -5.25 1.86
CA ASP A 23 9.70 -4.23 1.52
C ASP A 23 9.49 -2.97 2.35
N LEU A 24 8.22 -2.54 2.50
CA LEU A 24 7.86 -1.42 3.37
C LEU A 24 8.15 -1.74 4.84
N ALA A 25 7.83 -2.95 5.29
CA ALA A 25 8.11 -3.40 6.66
C ALA A 25 9.61 -3.38 6.97
N ASN A 26 10.45 -3.87 6.05
CA ASN A 26 11.90 -3.89 6.22
C ASN A 26 12.50 -2.48 6.32
N ARG A 27 11.91 -1.50 5.62
CA ARG A 27 12.37 -0.10 5.61
C ARG A 27 11.90 0.72 6.81
N THR A 28 10.74 0.38 7.37
CA THR A 28 10.09 1.15 8.45
C THR A 28 10.18 0.47 9.81
N HIS A 29 10.58 -0.81 9.84
CA HIS A 29 10.54 -1.70 11.00
C HIS A 29 9.14 -1.91 11.60
N VAL A 30 8.08 -1.51 10.87
CA VAL A 30 6.69 -1.78 11.27
C VAL A 30 6.32 -3.21 10.87
N GLN A 31 5.56 -3.91 11.72
CA GLN A 31 5.18 -5.28 11.43
C GLN A 31 4.34 -5.37 10.14
N PRO A 32 4.64 -6.33 9.23
CA PRO A 32 3.94 -6.44 7.96
C PRO A 32 2.44 -6.71 8.12
N GLY A 33 2.04 -7.46 9.15
CA GLY A 33 0.62 -7.71 9.46
C GLY A 33 -0.14 -6.45 9.90
N GLN A 34 0.55 -5.51 10.55
CA GLN A 34 -0.03 -4.23 10.95
C GLN A 34 -0.22 -3.32 9.73
N ILE A 35 0.76 -3.27 8.82
CA ILE A 35 0.65 -2.56 7.54
C ILE A 35 -0.51 -3.13 6.70
N ASP A 36 -0.60 -4.45 6.57
CA ASP A 36 -1.67 -5.11 5.80
C ASP A 36 -3.07 -4.82 6.37
N ARG A 37 -3.25 -4.91 7.70
CA ARG A 37 -4.51 -4.56 8.35
C ARG A 37 -4.84 -3.08 8.20
N PHE A 38 -3.85 -2.20 8.25
CA PHE A 38 -4.03 -0.78 8.00
C PHE A 38 -4.48 -0.50 6.57
N GLU A 39 -3.79 -1.04 5.54
CA GLU A 39 -4.15 -0.85 4.13
C GLU A 39 -5.56 -1.37 3.82
N LYS A 40 -6.00 -2.43 4.49
CA LYS A 40 -7.36 -2.99 4.40
C LYS A 40 -8.41 -2.19 5.20
N GLY A 41 -8.01 -1.16 5.93
CA GLY A 41 -8.90 -0.36 6.79
C GLY A 41 -9.38 -1.09 8.05
N LEU A 42 -8.74 -2.19 8.44
CA LEU A 42 -9.10 -3.00 9.62
C LEU A 42 -8.48 -2.46 10.92
N SER A 43 -7.40 -1.69 10.81
CA SER A 43 -6.75 -1.06 11.96
C SER A 43 -6.27 0.35 11.61
N ARG A 44 -6.13 1.20 12.62
CA ARG A 44 -5.46 2.50 12.49
C ARG A 44 -3.99 2.35 12.91
N LEU A 45 -3.08 3.03 12.20
CA LEU A 45 -1.69 3.11 12.62
C LEU A 45 -1.54 4.08 13.80
N MET A 46 -0.65 3.74 14.73
CA MET A 46 -0.22 4.66 15.77
C MET A 46 0.61 5.79 15.13
N ARG A 47 0.63 6.96 15.77
CA ARG A 47 1.39 8.12 15.30
C ARG A 47 2.87 7.81 14.96
N PRO A 48 3.66 7.15 15.82
CA PRO A 48 5.06 6.84 15.50
C PRO A 48 5.20 5.99 14.23
N ASP A 49 4.38 4.94 14.08
CA ASP A 49 4.41 4.07 12.90
C ASP A 49 3.97 4.78 11.62
N ASN A 50 3.01 5.69 11.74
CA ASN A 50 2.58 6.53 10.63
C ASN A 50 3.73 7.44 10.17
N ASP A 51 4.40 8.11 11.11
CA ASP A 51 5.51 9.01 10.80
C ASP A 51 6.70 8.26 10.17
N THR A 52 7.02 7.04 10.63
CA THR A 52 8.08 6.24 10.01
C THR A 52 7.74 5.82 8.58
N ILE A 53 6.49 5.40 8.34
CA ILE A 53 5.99 5.06 6.99
C ILE A 53 6.01 6.29 6.07
N VAL A 54 5.53 7.44 6.54
CA VAL A 54 5.54 8.69 5.76
C VAL A 54 6.96 9.11 5.42
N LYS A 55 7.90 9.04 6.38
CA LYS A 55 9.31 9.35 6.13
C LYS A 55 9.93 8.40 5.10
N ALA A 56 9.64 7.10 5.17
CA ALA A 56 10.13 6.12 4.20
C ALA A 56 9.61 6.42 2.79
N TYR A 57 8.35 6.81 2.64
CA TYR A 57 7.77 7.20 1.35
C TYR A 57 8.37 8.51 0.82
N LYS A 58 8.50 9.53 1.66
CA LYS A 58 9.12 10.82 1.28
C LYS A 58 10.55 10.64 0.78
N LYS A 59 11.32 9.75 1.42
CA LYS A 59 12.70 9.43 1.02
C LYS A 59 12.80 8.91 -0.42
N GLU A 60 11.75 8.27 -0.91
CA GLU A 60 11.66 7.74 -2.28
C GLU A 60 10.92 8.67 -3.24
N GLY A 61 10.63 9.89 -2.80
CA GLY A 61 10.00 10.92 -3.59
C GLY A 61 8.48 10.84 -3.69
N ILE A 62 7.81 10.15 -2.77
CA ILE A 62 6.36 10.17 -2.70
C ILE A 62 5.87 11.42 -1.96
N ILE A 63 4.96 12.16 -2.60
CA ILE A 63 4.25 13.30 -2.02
C ILE A 63 2.77 12.95 -1.85
N PHE A 64 2.25 13.22 -0.65
CA PHE A 64 0.84 13.05 -0.30
C PHE A 64 0.12 14.40 -0.41
N LEU A 65 -0.95 14.44 -1.21
CA LEU A 65 -1.80 15.61 -1.38
C LEU A 65 -3.04 15.51 -0.48
N GLU A 66 -3.65 16.65 -0.16
CA GLU A 66 -4.84 16.72 0.70
C GLU A 66 -6.09 16.08 0.05
N ASN A 67 -6.15 16.07 -1.28
CA ASN A 67 -7.21 15.43 -2.07
C ASN A 67 -7.14 13.90 -2.10
N MET A 68 -6.37 13.28 -1.20
CA MET A 68 -6.07 11.84 -1.16
C MET A 68 -5.28 11.30 -2.36
N GLU A 69 -4.73 12.16 -3.22
CA GLU A 69 -3.83 11.73 -4.28
C GLU A 69 -2.41 11.49 -3.77
N VAL A 70 -1.69 10.70 -4.54
CA VAL A 70 -0.28 10.34 -4.30
C VAL A 70 0.46 10.54 -5.61
N ARG A 71 1.54 11.29 -5.57
CA ARG A 71 2.41 11.53 -6.72
C ARG A 71 3.82 11.05 -6.40
N LEU A 72 4.48 10.49 -7.40
CA LEU A 72 5.91 10.25 -7.38
C LEU A 72 6.57 11.45 -8.03
N VAL A 73 7.45 12.11 -7.30
CA VAL A 73 8.25 13.23 -7.75
C VAL A 73 9.70 12.78 -7.72
N ASP A 74 10.47 13.16 -8.72
CA ASP A 74 11.88 12.83 -8.75
C ASP A 74 12.59 13.51 -7.57
N PRO A 75 13.47 12.80 -6.85
CA PRO A 75 14.07 13.32 -5.62
C PRO A 75 14.86 14.61 -5.83
N SER A 76 15.34 14.87 -7.06
CA SER A 76 15.99 16.13 -7.44
C SER A 76 15.07 17.35 -7.30
N ASP A 77 13.76 17.17 -7.47
CA ASP A 77 12.79 18.28 -7.43
C ASP A 77 12.28 18.56 -6.01
N ILE A 78 12.63 17.71 -5.04
CA ILE A 78 12.13 17.78 -3.66
C ILE A 78 12.95 18.73 -2.80
N GLU A 79 14.25 18.86 -3.06
CA GLU A 79 15.14 19.77 -2.32
C GLU A 79 14.65 21.23 -2.40
N PHE A 80 13.95 21.61 -3.48
CA PHE A 80 13.39 22.95 -3.66
C PHE A 80 12.08 23.20 -2.88
N ALA A 81 11.34 22.14 -2.54
CA ALA A 81 10.01 22.27 -1.95
C ALA A 81 10.03 22.40 -0.41
N GLU A 82 11.00 21.80 0.27
CA GLU A 82 11.11 21.90 1.75
C GLU A 82 11.66 23.25 2.23
N GLU A 83 12.46 23.96 1.41
CA GLU A 83 12.91 25.32 1.73
C GLU A 83 11.76 26.34 1.76
N LEU A 84 10.73 26.18 0.92
CA LEU A 84 9.57 27.08 0.90
C LEU A 84 8.60 26.85 2.06
N SER A 85 8.55 25.63 2.61
CA SER A 85 7.69 25.30 3.76
C SER A 85 8.23 25.80 5.09
N SER A 86 9.52 26.18 5.16
CA SER A 86 10.20 26.52 6.42
C SER A 86 10.24 28.02 6.73
N ASN A 87 9.82 28.87 5.79
CA ASN A 87 9.92 30.33 5.94
C ASN A 87 8.72 31.02 6.63
N ASP A 88 7.63 30.31 6.90
CA ASP A 88 6.42 30.88 7.53
C ASP A 88 6.45 30.92 9.08
N THR A 89 7.54 30.49 9.73
CA THR A 89 7.63 30.52 11.21
C THR A 89 8.53 31.61 11.80
N ALA A 90 9.12 32.49 10.98
CA ALA A 90 9.99 33.58 11.44
C ALA A 90 9.23 34.82 11.98
N SER A 91 8.07 34.63 12.62
CA SER A 91 7.32 35.72 13.26
C SER A 91 6.64 35.24 14.54
N LYS A 92 7.45 34.87 15.54
CA LYS A 92 6.99 34.83 16.93
C LYS A 92 8.08 35.25 17.91
N ASP A 93 8.64 36.43 17.67
CA ASP A 93 9.19 37.28 18.71
C ASP A 93 8.04 37.87 19.54
N ARG A 94 7.70 37.23 20.67
CA ARG A 94 7.05 37.83 21.84
C ARG A 94 7.04 36.75 22.93
N ALA A 95 8.05 36.74 23.79
CA ALA A 95 8.06 37.46 25.07
C ALA A 95 7.30 36.69 26.16
N GLU A 96 7.93 36.69 27.34
CA GLU A 96 7.44 36.24 28.65
C GLU A 96 7.55 34.74 28.93
N GLU A 97 7.86 34.27 30.12
CA GLU A 97 8.43 34.79 31.36
C GLU A 97 8.53 33.52 32.25
N GLY A 98 9.44 33.52 33.22
CA GLY A 98 9.85 32.31 33.93
C GLY A 98 8.72 31.49 34.57
N ALA A 99 8.95 30.18 34.60
CA ALA A 99 8.32 29.30 35.57
C ALA A 99 9.31 28.18 35.92
N ASP A 100 10.12 28.45 36.95
CA ASP A 100 10.89 27.43 37.66
C ASP A 100 9.92 26.49 38.38
N ILE A 101 9.54 25.40 37.72
CA ILE A 101 8.72 24.35 38.35
C ILE A 101 9.67 23.35 39.00
N ASN A 102 9.91 23.54 40.30
CA ASN A 102 10.49 22.53 41.18
C ASN A 102 9.63 21.26 41.16
N PHE A 103 10.12 20.20 40.52
CA PHE A 103 9.49 18.88 40.58
C PHE A 103 9.98 18.16 41.84
N ASP A 104 9.30 18.42 42.96
CA ASP A 104 9.57 17.77 44.24
C ASP A 104 9.24 16.28 44.14
N ALA A 105 10.30 15.47 44.22
CA ALA A 105 10.23 14.03 44.16
C ALA A 105 9.85 13.47 45.52
N LYS A 106 8.59 13.06 45.70
CA LYS A 106 8.16 12.11 46.74
C LYS A 106 6.68 11.81 46.58
N GLU A 107 6.32 10.72 45.91
CA GLU A 107 5.22 9.86 46.36
C GLU A 107 5.52 8.41 45.99
N LYS A 108 6.05 7.67 46.97
CA LYS A 108 6.08 6.21 46.99
C LYS A 108 4.64 5.73 47.02
N THR A 109 4.14 5.19 45.91
CA THR A 109 2.95 4.35 45.95
C THR A 109 3.32 2.99 46.55
N PRO A 110 2.67 2.56 47.65
CA PRO A 110 2.92 1.24 48.22
C PRO A 110 2.39 0.17 47.27
N LEU A 111 3.26 -0.79 46.96
CA LEU A 111 3.00 -2.01 46.23
C LEU A 111 1.95 -2.82 47.02
N ARG A 112 0.66 -2.56 46.78
CA ARG A 112 -0.41 -3.38 47.37
C ARG A 112 -0.40 -4.74 46.70
N ASP A 113 -0.24 -5.76 47.54
CA ASP A 113 -0.46 -7.17 47.27
C ASP A 113 -1.74 -7.38 46.45
N ARG A 114 -1.57 -7.60 45.15
CA ARG A 114 -2.64 -8.16 44.33
C ARG A 114 -2.59 -9.68 44.52
N PRO A 115 -3.64 -10.30 45.09
CA PRO A 115 -3.71 -11.75 45.13
C PRO A 115 -3.71 -12.27 43.69
N TRP A 116 -2.88 -13.28 43.44
CA TRP A 116 -2.87 -14.06 42.21
C TRP A 116 -4.22 -14.74 42.04
N VAL A 117 -5.15 -14.09 41.33
CA VAL A 117 -6.37 -14.75 40.88
C VAL A 117 -5.94 -15.78 39.84
N HIS A 118 -5.89 -17.04 40.28
CA HIS A 118 -5.80 -18.19 39.40
C HIS A 118 -6.97 -18.10 38.44
N SER A 119 -6.70 -17.74 37.17
CA SER A 119 -7.69 -17.94 36.12
C SER A 119 -7.90 -19.45 35.99
N PRO A 120 -9.15 -19.94 36.13
CA PRO A 120 -9.44 -21.33 35.83
C PRO A 120 -9.06 -21.60 34.37
N GLU A 121 -8.37 -22.71 34.19
CA GLU A 121 -7.89 -23.24 32.92
C GLU A 121 -8.98 -23.16 31.87
N TYR A 122 -8.80 -22.27 30.89
CA TYR A 122 -9.59 -22.29 29.68
C TYR A 122 -9.11 -23.48 28.85
N THR A 123 -9.73 -24.64 29.04
CA THR A 123 -9.72 -25.73 28.06
C THR A 123 -10.44 -25.24 26.81
N GLY A 124 -9.70 -24.53 25.95
CA GLY A 124 -10.18 -24.19 24.63
C GLY A 124 -10.51 -25.46 23.85
N PRO A 125 -11.48 -25.41 22.92
CA PRO A 125 -11.75 -26.55 22.06
C PRO A 125 -10.47 -26.91 21.31
N ASP A 126 -10.06 -28.17 21.47
CA ASP A 126 -8.96 -28.82 20.77
C ASP A 126 -9.16 -28.64 19.27
N ARG A 127 -8.55 -27.60 18.70
CA ARG A 127 -8.49 -27.37 17.24
C ARG A 127 -7.34 -28.21 16.66
N ARG A 128 -7.35 -29.51 16.95
CA ARG A 128 -6.85 -30.49 15.99
C ARG A 128 -7.82 -30.52 14.80
N ASP A 129 -7.28 -30.76 13.62
CA ASP A 129 -8.01 -31.04 12.37
C ASP A 129 -8.47 -29.91 11.44
N LYS A 130 -7.63 -28.89 11.16
CA LYS A 130 -7.78 -28.12 9.89
C LYS A 130 -6.48 -27.81 9.11
N HIS A 131 -5.37 -28.49 9.40
CA HIS A 131 -4.08 -28.27 8.73
C HIS A 131 -3.63 -29.38 7.76
N SER A 132 -4.55 -30.01 7.01
CA SER A 132 -4.17 -30.94 5.94
C SER A 132 -4.75 -30.63 4.55
N GLN A 133 -5.40 -29.46 4.34
CA GLN A 133 -6.16 -29.22 3.11
C GLN A 133 -5.75 -27.99 2.27
N THR A 134 -4.49 -27.54 2.34
CA THR A 134 -4.01 -26.46 1.44
C THR A 134 -2.76 -26.80 0.63
N TYR A 135 -2.34 -28.07 0.61
CA TYR A 135 -1.20 -28.52 -0.23
C TYR A 135 -1.55 -28.82 -1.71
N TYR A 136 -2.73 -28.42 -2.20
CA TYR A 136 -3.19 -28.74 -3.56
C TYR A 136 -3.71 -27.55 -4.40
N SER A 137 -3.21 -26.32 -4.21
CA SER A 137 -3.59 -25.18 -5.08
C SER A 137 -2.45 -24.61 -5.94
N GLY A 138 -1.27 -25.24 -5.93
CA GLY A 138 -0.08 -24.78 -6.66
C GLY A 138 -0.08 -25.06 -8.18
N THR A 139 -0.95 -25.92 -8.69
CA THR A 139 -0.92 -26.35 -10.11
C THR A 139 -2.02 -25.74 -10.98
N GLU A 140 -3.08 -25.18 -10.40
CA GLU A 140 -4.21 -24.63 -11.16
C GLU A 140 -3.92 -23.26 -11.79
N ARG A 141 -3.05 -22.43 -11.19
CA ARG A 141 -2.66 -21.14 -11.78
C ARG A 141 -1.79 -21.28 -13.04
N ARG A 142 -1.13 -22.42 -13.26
CA ARG A 142 -0.29 -22.63 -14.46
C ARG A 142 -1.11 -22.99 -15.71
N ARG A 143 -2.30 -23.59 -15.56
CA ARG A 143 -3.16 -23.91 -16.71
C ARG A 143 -3.78 -22.64 -17.33
N ASN A 144 -4.08 -21.64 -16.52
CA ASN A 144 -4.77 -20.43 -16.99
C ASN A 144 -3.88 -19.45 -17.79
N ARG A 145 -2.55 -19.45 -17.57
CA ARG A 145 -1.65 -18.51 -18.27
C ARG A 145 -1.43 -18.88 -19.74
N LYS A 146 -1.31 -20.18 -20.05
CA LYS A 146 -1.19 -20.64 -21.45
C LYS A 146 -2.48 -20.33 -22.21
N ASP A 147 -3.62 -20.62 -21.61
CA ASP A 147 -4.94 -20.39 -22.21
C ASP A 147 -5.21 -18.90 -22.45
N LEU A 148 -4.78 -18.02 -21.52
CA LEU A 148 -4.88 -16.57 -21.70
C LEU A 148 -4.00 -16.05 -22.85
N LEU A 149 -2.76 -16.53 -22.96
CA LEU A 149 -1.84 -16.14 -24.04
C LEU A 149 -2.34 -16.62 -25.41
N GLU A 150 -2.90 -17.83 -25.47
CA GLU A 150 -3.45 -18.39 -26.70
C GLU A 150 -4.71 -17.63 -27.14
N ARG A 151 -5.57 -17.23 -26.20
CA ARG A 151 -6.76 -16.39 -26.46
C ARG A 151 -6.39 -14.99 -26.94
N VAL A 152 -5.34 -14.37 -26.39
CA VAL A 152 -4.81 -13.08 -26.88
C VAL A 152 -4.21 -13.23 -28.28
N ARG A 153 -3.39 -14.27 -28.51
CA ARG A 153 -2.78 -14.54 -29.83
C ARG A 153 -3.83 -14.75 -30.92
N LYS A 154 -4.89 -15.51 -30.62
CA LYS A 154 -5.98 -15.78 -31.57
C LYS A 154 -6.76 -14.51 -31.94
N LYS A 155 -6.95 -13.60 -30.97
CA LYS A 155 -7.60 -12.31 -31.20
C LYS A 155 -6.78 -11.38 -32.10
N TYR A 156 -5.45 -11.36 -31.92
CA TYR A 156 -4.55 -10.59 -32.79
C TYR A 156 -4.52 -11.13 -34.22
N MET A 157 -4.45 -12.45 -34.41
CA MET A 157 -4.45 -13.07 -35.74
C MET A 157 -5.77 -12.88 -36.52
N GLN A 158 -6.91 -12.70 -35.83
CA GLN A 158 -8.19 -12.39 -36.48
C GLN A 158 -8.33 -10.92 -36.90
N GLN A 159 -7.51 -10.01 -36.36
CA GLN A 159 -7.53 -8.59 -36.74
C GLN A 159 -6.68 -8.28 -37.98
N GLU A 160 -5.77 -9.16 -38.38
CA GLU A 160 -4.88 -8.94 -39.55
C GLU A 160 -5.46 -9.44 -40.89
N ASN A 161 -6.73 -9.84 -40.98
CA ASN A 161 -7.35 -10.20 -42.27
C ASN A 161 -8.85 -9.84 -42.36
N PRO A 162 -9.24 -8.55 -42.36
CA PRO A 162 -10.58 -8.15 -42.80
C PRO A 162 -10.72 -8.03 -44.33
N ASP A 163 -9.62 -7.95 -45.09
CA ASP A 163 -9.68 -7.48 -46.50
C ASP A 163 -9.58 -8.56 -47.58
N ASN A 164 -9.46 -9.85 -47.25
CA ASN A 164 -9.24 -10.90 -48.26
C ASN A 164 -10.49 -11.72 -48.64
N SER A 165 -11.68 -11.32 -48.20
CA SER A 165 -12.95 -11.99 -48.57
C SER A 165 -13.85 -11.19 -49.53
N ALA A 166 -13.41 -10.03 -50.01
CA ALA A 166 -14.21 -9.18 -50.92
C ALA A 166 -13.76 -9.19 -52.39
N GLN A 167 -12.73 -9.95 -52.77
CA GLN A 167 -12.20 -9.98 -54.15
C GLN A 167 -12.41 -11.33 -54.86
N ILE A 168 -13.63 -11.87 -54.84
CA ILE A 168 -14.06 -12.88 -55.81
C ILE A 168 -15.51 -12.60 -56.21
N ALA A 169 -15.74 -11.46 -56.87
CA ALA A 169 -17.03 -11.18 -57.53
C ALA A 169 -16.89 -10.14 -58.65
N THR A 170 -15.80 -10.19 -59.42
CA THR A 170 -15.69 -9.39 -60.65
C THR A 170 -14.90 -10.21 -61.66
N ASP A 171 -15.59 -11.01 -62.45
CA ASP A 171 -15.24 -11.34 -63.85
C ASP A 171 -16.07 -12.54 -64.32
N GLN A 172 -17.27 -12.25 -64.81
CA GLN A 172 -17.93 -13.06 -65.82
C GLN A 172 -19.00 -12.21 -66.52
N ALA A 173 -18.54 -11.34 -67.42
CA ALA A 173 -19.34 -10.92 -68.55
C ALA A 173 -18.66 -11.49 -69.81
N PRO A 174 -19.20 -12.55 -70.44
CA PRO A 174 -18.83 -12.88 -71.79
C PRO A 174 -19.52 -11.88 -72.73
N ASP A 175 -18.66 -11.05 -73.29
CA ASP A 175 -18.81 -10.28 -74.51
C ASP A 175 -19.46 -11.10 -75.64
N GLY A 176 -20.40 -10.44 -76.30
CA GLY A 176 -20.80 -10.55 -77.70
C GLY A 176 -20.78 -11.91 -78.43
N SER A 177 -21.93 -12.27 -79.02
CA SER A 177 -21.96 -12.85 -80.36
C SER A 177 -23.33 -12.64 -81.03
N GLN A 178 -23.28 -11.79 -82.07
CA GLN A 178 -24.03 -11.78 -83.34
C GLN A 178 -25.57 -11.79 -83.36
#